data_AF-A0A3A8SU15-F1
#
_entry.id   AF-A0A3A8SU15-F1
#
_cell.length_a   1.000
_cell.length_b   1.000
_cell.length_c   1.000
_cell.angle_alpha   90.00
_cell.angle_beta   90.00
_cell.angle_gamma   90.00
#
_symmetry.space_group_name_H-M   'P 1'
#
loop_
_entity.id
_entity.type
_entity.pdbx_description
1 polymer ?
#
loop_
_entity_poly.entity_id
_entity_poly.type
_entity_poly.pdbx_seq_one_letter_code
_entity_poly.pdbx_strand_id
1 'polypeptide(L)'
;MHASSSAILLGLWLVAGASTAQGATASGEGARRIELEPNVSGASVEVAVSPGLSTVLLFDSELVLEGTEFEGRDFFSNVDSGRTTMRLVPSARVSPGEKFRVAVRFRDGAAP
;
A
#
# COMPACT_ATOMS: atom_id res chain seq x y z
N MET A 1 23.85 39.91 -41.66
CA MET A 1 23.57 39.33 -40.33
C MET A 1 22.30 38.50 -40.46
N HIS A 2 22.44 37.21 -40.74
CA HIS A 2 21.33 36.28 -40.94
C HIS A 2 20.99 35.60 -39.61
N ALA A 3 19.71 35.59 -39.26
CA ALA A 3 19.16 34.79 -38.18
C ALA A 3 19.29 33.29 -38.49
N SER A 4 19.51 32.45 -37.47
CA SER A 4 18.55 31.38 -37.08
C SER A 4 19.16 30.39 -36.09
N SER A 5 18.38 30.16 -35.03
CA SER A 5 18.42 29.09 -34.04
C SER A 5 18.43 27.69 -34.68
N SER A 6 19.17 26.76 -34.07
CA SER A 6 18.99 25.28 -34.02
C SER A 6 20.38 24.69 -33.74
N ALA A 7 20.71 24.20 -32.55
CA ALA A 7 20.24 22.92 -32.05
C ALA A 7 20.39 22.89 -30.52
N ILE A 8 19.27 23.12 -29.86
CA ILE A 8 19.04 22.86 -28.46
C ILE A 8 19.01 21.32 -28.28
N LEU A 9 19.45 20.85 -27.11
CA LEU A 9 19.19 19.52 -26.53
C LEU A 9 19.91 18.31 -27.17
N LEU A 10 21.19 18.12 -26.84
CA LEU A 10 21.80 16.79 -26.87
C LEU A 10 21.42 16.02 -25.59
N GLY A 11 20.36 15.22 -25.71
CA GLY A 11 20.41 13.80 -25.34
C GLY A 11 20.43 13.43 -23.85
N LEU A 12 19.52 13.96 -23.03
CA LEU A 12 19.15 13.29 -21.78
C LEU A 12 18.22 12.10 -22.11
N TRP A 13 18.80 10.97 -22.53
CA TRP A 13 18.06 9.72 -22.62
C TRP A 13 18.10 9.02 -21.25
N LEU A 14 17.05 9.26 -20.48
CA LEU A 14 16.72 8.48 -19.29
C LEU A 14 16.53 7.02 -19.72
N VAL A 15 17.46 6.14 -19.32
CA VAL A 15 17.17 4.71 -19.31
C VAL A 15 16.17 4.49 -18.16
N ALA A 16 14.90 4.42 -18.53
CA ALA A 16 13.83 4.12 -17.60
C ALA A 16 14.05 2.71 -17.05
N GLY A 17 14.42 2.62 -15.78
CA GLY A 17 14.47 1.36 -15.05
C GLY A 17 13.07 0.76 -15.02
N ALA A 18 12.86 -0.33 -15.75
CA ALA A 18 11.69 -1.17 -15.57
C ALA A 18 11.89 -1.98 -14.27
N SER A 19 11.64 -1.35 -13.13
CA SER A 19 11.44 -2.09 -11.88
C SER A 19 9.98 -2.56 -11.87
N THR A 20 9.71 -3.69 -12.51
CA THR A 20 8.46 -4.42 -12.28
C THR A 20 8.58 -5.09 -10.92
N ALA A 21 8.33 -4.33 -9.85
CA ALA A 21 7.97 -4.93 -8.57
C ALA A 21 6.56 -5.52 -8.74
N GLN A 22 6.48 -6.68 -9.39
CA GLN A 22 5.25 -7.43 -9.55
C GLN A 22 4.93 -8.01 -8.16
N GLY A 23 4.25 -7.22 -7.33
CA GLY A 23 3.69 -7.71 -6.08
C GLY A 23 2.83 -8.92 -6.40
N ALA A 24 3.16 -10.07 -5.81
CA ALA A 24 2.40 -11.29 -6.02
C ALA A 24 0.97 -11.06 -5.51
N THR A 25 0.04 -10.80 -6.42
CA THR A 25 -1.39 -10.81 -6.12
C THR A 25 -1.82 -12.27 -6.02
N ALA A 26 -1.58 -12.87 -4.85
CA ALA A 26 -2.10 -14.19 -4.53
C ALA A 26 -3.62 -14.08 -4.38
N SER A 27 -4.34 -14.34 -5.48
CA SER A 27 -5.77 -14.66 -5.43
C SER A 27 -5.88 -16.10 -4.92
N GLY A 28 -5.84 -16.26 -3.60
CA GLY A 28 -5.95 -17.54 -2.93
C GLY A 28 -7.32 -17.67 -2.26
N GLU A 29 -8.05 -18.72 -2.61
CA GLU A 29 -9.24 -19.17 -1.87
C GLU A 29 -8.80 -19.56 -0.43
N GLY A 30 -8.83 -18.59 0.49
CA GLY A 30 -8.41 -18.79 1.88
C GLY A 30 -7.73 -17.58 2.53
N ALA A 31 -7.43 -17.68 3.82
CA ALA A 31 -6.67 -16.65 4.53
C ALA A 31 -5.21 -16.64 4.06
N ARG A 32 -4.76 -15.51 3.51
CA ARG A 32 -3.36 -15.29 3.11
C ARG A 32 -2.52 -14.88 4.31
N ARG A 33 -1.45 -15.60 4.60
CA ARG A 33 -0.42 -15.16 5.56
C ARG A 33 0.53 -14.16 4.88
N ILE A 34 0.84 -13.08 5.58
CA ILE A 34 1.75 -12.03 5.16
C ILE A 34 2.77 -11.86 6.27
N GLU A 35 4.05 -11.94 5.92
CA GLU A 35 5.13 -11.58 6.83
C GLU A 35 5.49 -10.11 6.58
N LEU A 36 5.57 -9.33 7.65
CA LEU A 36 5.97 -7.93 7.61
C LEU A 36 7.44 -7.86 8.03
N GLU A 37 8.32 -7.73 7.04
CA GLU A 37 9.75 -7.58 7.31
C GLU A 37 10.06 -6.17 7.80
N PRO A 38 10.98 -6.00 8.78
CA PRO A 38 11.47 -4.70 9.19
C PRO A 38 11.87 -3.89 7.97
N ASN A 39 11.16 -2.79 7.73
CA ASN A 39 11.22 -2.12 6.43
C ASN A 39 12.54 -1.35 6.21
N VAL A 40 13.60 -2.04 5.78
CA VAL A 40 14.90 -1.42 5.43
C VAL A 40 14.89 -0.84 4.00
N SER A 41 13.88 -1.16 3.18
CA SER A 41 13.88 -0.85 1.73
C SER A 41 12.61 -0.19 1.18
N GLY A 42 11.63 0.14 2.00
CA GLY A 42 10.36 0.76 1.58
C GLY A 42 9.40 -0.19 0.86
N ALA A 43 9.65 -1.51 0.86
CA ALA A 43 8.74 -2.49 0.29
C ALA A 43 7.45 -2.55 1.13
N SER A 44 6.30 -2.47 0.48
CA SER A 44 5.00 -2.61 1.14
C SER A 44 4.29 -3.85 0.59
N VAL A 45 3.59 -4.57 1.45
CA VAL A 45 2.81 -5.72 1.02
C VAL A 45 1.45 -5.23 0.54
N GLU A 46 1.11 -5.56 -0.70
CA GLU A 46 -0.18 -5.22 -1.28
C GLU A 46 -1.23 -6.27 -0.92
N VAL A 47 -2.42 -5.79 -0.53
CA VAL A 47 -3.61 -6.59 -0.26
C VAL A 47 -4.72 -6.08 -1.17
N ALA A 48 -5.23 -6.95 -2.04
CA ALA A 48 -6.35 -6.61 -2.90
C ALA A 48 -7.63 -6.51 -2.07
N VAL A 49 -8.39 -5.44 -2.28
CA VAL A 49 -9.69 -5.21 -1.65
C VAL A 49 -10.74 -4.97 -2.72
N SER A 50 -12.02 -5.13 -2.37
CA SER A 50 -13.13 -4.89 -3.29
C SER A 50 -14.16 -3.95 -2.68
N PRO A 51 -14.68 -2.97 -3.43
CA PRO A 51 -15.75 -2.11 -2.96
C PRO A 51 -16.93 -2.88 -2.36
N GLY A 52 -17.38 -2.44 -1.18
CA GLY A 52 -18.50 -3.04 -0.46
C GLY A 52 -18.18 -4.36 0.25
N LEU A 53 -17.01 -4.96 0.05
CA LEU A 53 -16.61 -6.19 0.72
C LEU A 53 -15.72 -5.92 1.93
N SER A 54 -15.91 -6.71 2.99
CA SER A 54 -15.08 -6.63 4.19
C SER A 54 -13.76 -7.36 3.98
N THR A 55 -12.65 -6.66 4.22
CA THR A 55 -11.32 -7.24 4.34
C THR A 55 -10.94 -7.25 5.81
N VAL A 56 -10.48 -8.40 6.33
CA VAL A 56 -10.04 -8.55 7.72
C VAL A 56 -8.56 -8.90 7.72
N LEU A 57 -7.76 -8.08 8.41
CA LEU A 57 -6.36 -8.35 8.70
C LEU A 57 -6.26 -8.87 10.14
N LEU A 58 -5.56 -10.00 10.29
CA LEU A 58 -5.29 -10.62 11.58
C LEU A 58 -3.80 -10.49 11.88
N PHE A 59 -3.47 -10.03 13.08
CA PHE A 59 -2.10 -9.85 13.54
C PHE A 59 -1.79 -10.89 14.61
N ASP A 60 -0.58 -11.44 14.57
CA ASP A 60 -0.07 -12.38 15.56
C ASP A 60 0.39 -11.70 16.86
N SER A 61 0.73 -10.41 16.77
CA SER A 61 1.01 -9.54 17.91
C SER A 61 -0.02 -8.41 18.06
N GLU A 62 -0.14 -7.91 19.29
CA GLU A 62 -1.05 -6.78 19.56
C GLU A 62 -0.57 -5.48 18.90
N LEU A 63 -1.50 -4.66 18.42
CA LEU A 63 -1.28 -3.33 17.85
C LEU A 63 -1.33 -2.24 18.92
N VAL A 64 -0.53 -1.19 18.72
CA VAL A 64 -0.73 0.11 19.36
C VAL A 64 -1.81 0.85 18.57
N LEU A 65 -3.02 0.95 19.14
CA LEU A 65 -4.16 1.59 18.46
C LEU A 65 -3.87 3.03 18.03
N GLU A 66 -3.23 3.82 18.89
CA GLU A 66 -2.82 5.20 18.59
C GLU A 66 -1.69 5.30 17.56
N GLY A 67 -0.93 4.21 17.37
CA GLY A 67 0.18 4.13 16.41
C GLY A 67 -0.20 3.49 15.09
N THR A 68 -1.49 3.23 14.86
CA THR A 68 -2.01 2.67 13.61
C THR A 68 -2.49 3.81 12.71
N GLU A 69 -1.80 4.00 11.60
CA GLU A 69 -2.09 5.07 10.64
C GLU A 69 -2.77 4.47 9.39
N PHE A 70 -3.82 5.15 8.91
CA PHE A 70 -4.59 4.72 7.75
C PHE A 70 -4.86 5.91 6.83
N GLU A 71 -4.30 5.86 5.62
CA GLU A 71 -4.53 6.87 4.60
C GLU A 71 -5.87 6.65 3.88
N GLY A 72 -6.55 7.75 3.54
CA GLY A 72 -7.77 7.67 2.73
C GLY A 72 -8.98 7.11 3.47
N ARG A 73 -9.08 7.28 4.79
CA ARG A 73 -10.25 6.86 5.61
C ARG A 73 -11.59 7.24 5.00
N ASP A 74 -11.69 8.40 4.33
CA ASP A 74 -12.92 8.89 3.70
C ASP A 74 -13.40 8.04 2.50
N PHE A 75 -12.52 7.22 1.93
CA PHE A 75 -12.84 6.27 0.87
C PHE A 75 -13.39 4.94 1.40
N PHE A 76 -13.41 4.77 2.73
CA PHE A 76 -13.90 3.57 3.39
C PHE A 76 -15.19 3.88 4.14
N SER A 77 -16.19 3.00 4.01
CA SER A 77 -17.42 3.10 4.79
C SER A 77 -17.22 2.63 6.23
N ASN A 78 -16.20 1.80 6.45
CA ASN A 78 -15.81 1.36 7.78
C ASN A 78 -14.30 1.07 7.83
N VAL A 79 -13.65 1.59 8.88
CA VAL A 79 -12.30 1.23 9.29
C VAL A 79 -12.35 1.03 10.80
N ASP A 80 -12.25 -0.22 11.22
CA ASP A 80 -12.30 -0.64 12.62
C ASP A 80 -10.96 -1.29 12.99
N SER A 81 -10.39 -0.88 14.12
CA SER A 81 -9.06 -1.30 14.56
C SER A 81 -9.14 -1.81 16.00
N GLY A 82 -8.95 -3.11 16.16
CA GLY A 82 -8.83 -3.78 17.44
C GLY A 82 -7.38 -4.07 17.80
N ARG A 83 -7.17 -4.73 18.94
CA ARG A 83 -5.81 -5.06 19.43
C ARG A 83 -5.07 -6.03 18.52
N THR A 84 -5.73 -6.97 17.87
CA THR A 84 -5.08 -7.99 17.01
C THR A 84 -5.76 -8.10 15.65
N THR A 85 -6.66 -7.16 15.33
CA THR A 85 -7.50 -7.21 14.14
C THR A 85 -7.68 -5.82 13.56
N MET A 86 -7.77 -5.75 12.23
CA MET A 86 -8.22 -4.56 11.53
C MET A 86 -9.24 -4.97 10.47
N ARG A 87 -10.39 -4.29 10.46
CA ARG A 87 -11.44 -4.51 9.47
C ARG A 87 -11.58 -3.27 8.58
N LEU A 88 -11.55 -3.50 7.28
CA LEU A 88 -11.64 -2.49 6.25
C LEU A 88 -12.83 -2.79 5.33
N VAL A 89 -13.69 -1.81 5.10
CA VAL A 89 -14.75 -1.89 4.09
C VAL A 89 -14.60 -0.72 3.12
N PRO A 90 -14.02 -0.94 1.94
CA PRO A 90 -13.91 0.10 0.93
C PRO A 90 -15.30 0.52 0.45
N SER A 91 -15.53 1.82 0.28
CA SER A 91 -16.80 2.32 -0.25
C SER A 91 -16.89 2.12 -1.76
N ALA A 92 -18.08 2.32 -2.33
CA ALA A 92 -18.30 2.31 -3.78
C ALA A 92 -17.55 3.44 -4.54
N ARG A 93 -16.93 4.39 -3.83
CA ARG A 93 -16.16 5.50 -4.42
C ARG A 93 -14.72 5.11 -4.78
N VAL A 94 -14.23 3.98 -4.28
CA VAL A 94 -12.86 3.51 -4.55
C VAL A 94 -12.74 3.09 -6.01
N SER A 95 -11.78 3.68 -6.72
CA SER A 95 -11.52 3.35 -8.12
C SER A 95 -10.65 2.09 -8.24
N PRO A 96 -10.83 1.27 -9.29
CA PRO A 96 -9.94 0.14 -9.54
C PRO A 96 -8.47 0.57 -9.65
N GLY A 97 -7.58 -0.11 -8.91
CA GLY A 97 -6.15 0.19 -8.90
C GLY A 97 -5.74 1.31 -7.94
N GLU A 98 -6.68 1.97 -7.26
CA GLU A 98 -6.40 2.92 -6.20
C GLU A 98 -5.73 2.22 -5.00
N LYS A 99 -4.70 2.86 -4.44
CA LYS A 99 -3.88 2.29 -3.36
C LYS A 99 -3.99 3.18 -2.12
N PHE A 100 -4.19 2.55 -0.98
CA PHE A 100 -4.25 3.20 0.32
C PHE A 100 -3.18 2.61 1.22
N ARG A 101 -2.46 3.46 1.94
CA ARG A 101 -1.41 3.02 2.85
C ARG A 101 -1.97 2.74 4.23
N VAL A 102 -1.49 1.65 4.82
CA VAL A 102 -1.69 1.31 6.22
C VAL A 102 -0.33 1.15 6.86
N ALA A 103 -0.11 1.82 7.98
CA ALA A 103 1.05 1.59 8.82
C ALA A 103 0.58 1.13 10.20
N VAL A 104 1.20 0.07 10.71
CA VAL A 104 0.89 -0.51 12.01
C VAL A 104 2.11 -0.43 12.91
N ARG A 105 1.88 -0.51 14.21
CA ARG A 105 2.94 -0.64 15.21
C ARG A 105 2.55 -1.72 16.20
N PHE A 106 3.42 -2.71 16.38
CA PHE A 106 3.20 -3.77 17.34
C PHE A 106 3.58 -3.33 18.77
N ARG A 107 2.82 -3.80 19.76
CA ARG A 107 2.99 -3.47 21.19
C ARG A 107 4.23 -4.10 21.80
N ASP A 108 4.62 -5.27 21.33
CA ASP A 108 5.83 -6.00 21.73
C ASP A 108 7.11 -5.38 21.16
N GLY A 109 6.98 -4.37 20.30
CA GLY A 109 8.11 -3.73 19.63
C GLY A 109 8.66 -4.54 18.45
N ALA A 110 7.97 -5.61 18.03
CA ALA A 110 8.28 -6.28 16.78
C ALA A 110 8.23 -5.27 15.62
N ALA A 111 9.07 -5.49 14.62
CA ALA A 111 9.12 -4.61 13.47
C ALA A 111 7.84 -4.75 12.62
N PRO A 112 7.28 -3.64 12.11
CA PRO A 112 6.20 -3.62 11.13
C PRO A 112 6.67 -3.38 9.69
#